data_AF-A0A6A3KIE9-F1
#
_entry.id   AF-A0A6A3KIE9-F1
#
_cell.length_a   1.000
_cell.length_b   1.000
_cell.length_c   1.000
_cell.angle_alpha   90.00
_cell.angle_beta   90.00
_cell.angle_gamma   90.00
#
_symmetry.space_group_name_H-M   'P 1'
#
loop_
_entity.id
_entity.type
_entity.pdbx_description
1 polymer ?
#
loop_
_entity_poly.entity_id
_entity_poly.type
_entity_poly.pdbx_seq_one_letter_code
_entity_poly.pdbx_strand_id
1 'polypeptide(L)'
;MPTRHEENKLVALQDDLREFKSASKKLQSDENVTLLDVRDIFDALIERHPSVAEDLGAEAPIVKSAAFENACVQVLLGKEAELSAEQRGLLKDFAVPISGLSDSVAEGDDRAGFADRALRARKKQRVAVQVYREEVV
;
A
#
# COMPACT_ATOMS: atom_id res chain seq x y z
N MET A 1 -1.34 -23.11 35.77
CA MET A 1 -2.20 -22.81 34.60
C MET A 1 -2.05 -21.33 34.30
N PRO A 2 -1.98 -20.92 33.02
CA PRO A 2 -1.96 -19.51 32.64
C PRO A 2 -3.18 -18.80 33.25
N THR A 3 -2.99 -17.54 33.62
CA THR A 3 -4.08 -16.66 34.04
C THR A 3 -4.90 -16.24 32.82
N ARG A 4 -6.18 -15.90 33.04
CA ARG A 4 -7.05 -15.34 31.99
C ARG A 4 -6.45 -14.11 31.29
N HIS A 5 -5.63 -13.34 32.02
CA HIS A 5 -4.90 -12.19 31.47
C HIS A 5 -3.80 -12.62 30.48
N GLU A 6 -3.04 -13.67 30.81
CA GLU A 6 -2.03 -14.24 29.92
C GLU A 6 -2.66 -14.86 28.68
N GLU A 7 -3.80 -15.55 28.83
CA GLU A 7 -4.57 -16.09 27.71
C GLU A 7 -5.05 -14.98 26.76
N ASN A 8 -5.60 -13.89 27.29
CA ASN A 8 -6.04 -12.75 26.47
C ASN A 8 -4.88 -12.09 25.71
N LYS A 9 -3.69 -11.96 26.35
CA LYS A 9 -2.49 -11.45 25.69
C LYS A 9 -2.03 -12.34 24.54
N LEU A 10 -2.09 -13.65 24.72
CA LEU A 10 -1.72 -14.61 23.67
C LEU A 10 -2.68 -14.53 22.47
N VAL A 11 -3.97 -14.35 22.71
CA VAL A 11 -4.97 -14.16 21.64
C VAL A 11 -4.70 -12.87 20.86
N ALA A 12 -4.47 -11.74 21.55
CA ALA A 12 -4.13 -10.48 20.89
C ALA A 12 -2.85 -10.63 20.03
N LEU A 13 -1.79 -11.21 20.59
CA LEU A 13 -0.55 -11.46 19.86
C LEU A 13 -0.76 -12.38 18.64
N GLN A 14 -1.63 -13.39 18.76
CA GLN A 14 -1.95 -14.26 17.64
C GLN A 14 -2.63 -13.50 16.50
N ASP A 15 -3.54 -12.58 16.83
CA ASP A 15 -4.21 -11.74 15.84
C ASP A 15 -3.22 -10.80 15.15
N ASP A 16 -2.33 -10.16 15.90
CA ASP A 16 -1.26 -9.30 15.37
C ASP A 16 -0.36 -10.09 14.39
N LEU A 17 0.12 -11.27 14.82
CA LEU A 17 0.95 -12.14 13.97
C LEU A 17 0.22 -12.61 12.72
N ARG A 18 -1.11 -12.74 12.75
CA ARG A 18 -1.91 -13.12 11.59
C ARG A 18 -1.96 -11.98 10.56
N GLU A 19 -2.01 -10.73 11.00
CA GLU A 19 -1.93 -9.55 10.13
C GLU A 19 -0.57 -9.48 9.42
N PHE A 20 0.53 -9.56 10.18
CA PHE A 20 1.89 -9.57 9.61
C PHE A 20 2.09 -10.74 8.63
N LYS A 21 1.65 -11.95 9.00
CA LYS A 21 1.71 -13.11 8.09
C LYS A 21 0.96 -12.87 6.80
N SER A 22 -0.23 -12.26 6.87
CA SER A 22 -1.03 -11.95 5.68
C SER A 22 -0.33 -10.92 4.79
N ALA A 23 0.24 -9.86 5.37
CA ALA A 23 0.98 -8.84 4.63
C ALA A 23 2.23 -9.42 3.98
N SER A 24 3.07 -10.13 4.73
CA SER A 24 4.28 -10.76 4.19
C SER A 24 3.96 -11.75 3.08
N LYS A 25 2.91 -12.57 3.23
CA LYS A 25 2.50 -13.51 2.18
C LYS A 25 2.11 -12.76 0.90
N LYS A 26 1.26 -11.73 0.99
CA LYS A 26 0.83 -10.95 -0.17
C LYS A 26 2.02 -10.35 -0.91
N LEU A 27 2.96 -9.74 -0.17
CA LEU A 27 4.16 -9.10 -0.74
C LEU A 27 5.15 -10.09 -1.37
N GLN A 28 5.18 -11.34 -0.91
CA GLN A 28 6.14 -12.35 -1.39
C GLN A 28 5.58 -13.30 -2.46
N SER A 29 4.26 -13.49 -2.52
CA SER A 29 3.65 -14.50 -3.39
C SER A 29 3.01 -13.97 -4.67
N ASP A 30 2.76 -12.66 -4.75
CA ASP A 30 2.02 -12.06 -5.85
C ASP A 30 2.97 -11.31 -6.80
N GLU A 31 2.94 -11.68 -8.08
CA GLU A 31 3.82 -11.14 -9.11
C GLU A 31 3.42 -9.73 -9.54
N ASN A 32 2.20 -9.28 -9.22
CA ASN A 32 1.62 -8.02 -9.71
C ASN A 32 1.43 -6.96 -8.62
N VAL A 33 2.16 -7.05 -7.51
CA VAL A 33 2.09 -6.04 -6.45
C VAL A 33 2.83 -4.78 -6.90
N THR A 34 2.11 -3.68 -7.04
CA THR A 34 2.69 -2.39 -7.39
C THR A 34 3.29 -1.70 -6.17
N LEU A 35 4.17 -0.71 -6.36
CA LEU A 35 4.72 0.07 -5.24
C LEU A 35 3.61 0.78 -4.44
N LEU A 36 2.53 1.17 -5.09
CA LEU A 36 1.36 1.75 -4.42
C LEU A 36 0.67 0.72 -3.52
N ASP A 37 0.52 -0.53 -3.97
CA ASP A 37 -0.03 -1.60 -3.13
C ASP A 37 0.86 -1.88 -1.91
N VAL A 38 2.19 -1.85 -2.08
CA VAL A 38 3.14 -1.97 -0.96
C VAL A 38 2.91 -0.86 0.05
N ARG A 39 2.80 0.40 -0.39
CA ARG A 39 2.56 1.54 0.51
C ARG A 39 1.23 1.42 1.22
N ASP A 40 0.16 1.03 0.52
CA ASP A 40 -1.16 0.83 1.14
C ASP A 40 -1.15 -0.28 2.22
N ILE A 41 -0.40 -1.37 1.99
CA ILE A 41 -0.23 -2.43 2.99
C ILE A 41 0.59 -1.94 4.19
N PHE A 42 1.67 -1.20 3.95
CA PHE A 42 2.54 -0.67 5.02
C PHE A 42 1.84 0.40 5.85
N ASP A 43 1.15 1.35 5.23
CA ASP A 43 0.35 2.36 5.91
C ASP A 43 -0.70 1.71 6.82
N ALA A 44 -1.41 0.68 6.32
CA ALA A 44 -2.39 -0.03 7.13
C ALA A 44 -1.75 -0.75 8.33
N LEU A 45 -0.54 -1.32 8.16
CA LEU A 45 0.20 -1.92 9.27
C LEU A 45 0.63 -0.87 10.30
N ILE A 46 1.05 0.32 9.85
CA ILE A 46 1.44 1.43 10.73
C ILE A 46 0.23 1.98 11.49
N GLU A 47 -0.92 2.14 10.83
CA GLU A 47 -2.18 2.57 11.46
C GLU A 47 -2.58 1.62 12.61
N ARG A 48 -2.33 0.31 12.45
CA ARG A 48 -2.67 -0.71 13.43
C ARG A 48 -1.58 -0.91 14.50
N HIS A 49 -0.32 -0.82 14.10
CA HIS A 49 0.87 -1.05 14.92
C HIS A 49 1.85 0.12 14.78
N PRO A 50 1.61 1.27 15.44
CA PRO A 50 2.41 2.47 15.22
C PRO A 50 3.91 2.31 15.45
N SER A 51 4.33 1.31 16.24
CA SER A 51 5.73 1.00 16.48
C SER A 51 6.50 0.57 15.24
N VAL A 52 5.85 0.04 14.19
CA VAL A 52 6.55 -0.40 12.97
C VAL A 52 6.81 0.73 11.96
N ALA A 53 6.39 1.96 12.28
CA ALA A 53 6.60 3.12 11.40
C ALA A 53 8.08 3.41 11.14
N GLU A 54 8.97 3.09 12.09
CA GLU A 54 10.42 3.28 11.94
C GLU A 54 11.01 2.42 10.83
N ASP A 55 10.39 1.26 10.54
CA ASP A 55 10.86 0.30 9.53
C ASP A 55 10.07 0.38 8.22
N LEU A 56 8.76 0.68 8.30
CA LEU A 56 7.85 0.59 7.15
C LEU A 56 7.45 1.94 6.57
N GLY A 57 7.72 3.05 7.28
CA GLY A 57 7.35 4.39 6.84
C GLY A 57 7.98 4.79 5.51
N ALA A 58 7.37 5.76 4.82
CA ALA A 58 7.88 6.28 3.55
C ALA A 58 9.28 6.92 3.68
N GLU A 59 9.60 7.44 4.86
CA GLU A 59 10.88 8.06 5.22
C GLU A 59 11.74 7.15 6.12
N ALA A 60 11.42 5.85 6.21
CA ALA A 60 12.17 4.92 7.04
C ALA A 60 13.64 4.84 6.58
N PRO A 61 14.64 4.67 7.48
CA PRO A 61 16.06 4.69 7.13
C PRO A 61 16.49 3.65 6.08
N ILE A 62 15.69 2.58 5.91
CA ILE A 62 15.93 1.54 4.90
C ILE A 62 15.63 2.03 3.47
N VAL A 63 14.77 3.04 3.31
CA VAL A 63 14.36 3.62 2.03
C VAL A 63 15.55 4.33 1.40
N LYS A 64 15.94 3.89 0.19
CA LYS A 64 17.14 4.42 -0.49
C LYS A 64 16.92 5.81 -1.08
N SER A 65 15.72 6.07 -1.58
CA SER A 65 15.34 7.37 -2.12
C SER A 65 13.85 7.58 -1.92
N ALA A 66 13.50 8.28 -0.84
CA ALA A 66 12.11 8.59 -0.52
C ALA A 66 11.45 9.43 -1.61
N ALA A 67 12.19 10.37 -2.21
CA ALA A 67 11.72 11.18 -3.33
C ALA A 67 11.35 10.33 -4.56
N PHE A 68 12.14 9.29 -4.87
CA PHE A 68 11.85 8.38 -5.97
C PHE A 68 10.64 7.48 -5.68
N GLU A 69 10.59 6.85 -4.50
CA GLU A 69 9.44 6.00 -4.12
C GLU A 69 8.14 6.81 -4.13
N ASN A 70 8.15 8.02 -3.55
CA ASN A 70 7.00 8.90 -3.58
C ASN A 70 6.61 9.30 -5.02
N ALA A 71 7.58 9.59 -5.89
CA ALA A 71 7.29 9.90 -7.30
C ALA A 71 6.58 8.74 -8.01
N CYS A 72 7.06 7.50 -7.82
CA CYS A 72 6.42 6.30 -8.35
C CYS A 72 4.97 6.14 -7.83
N VAL A 73 4.76 6.36 -6.53
CA VAL A 73 3.42 6.30 -5.90
C VAL A 73 2.49 7.35 -6.51
N GLN A 74 2.96 8.59 -6.73
CA GLN A 74 2.16 9.64 -7.39
C GLN A 74 1.77 9.27 -8.82
N VAL A 75 2.68 8.68 -9.60
CA VAL A 75 2.37 8.18 -10.95
C VAL A 75 1.30 7.09 -10.89
N LEU A 76 1.44 6.09 -10.00
CA LEU A 76 0.48 5.01 -9.82
C LEU A 76 -0.90 5.51 -9.30
N LEU A 77 -0.93 6.69 -8.68
CA LEU A 77 -2.15 7.40 -8.28
C LEU A 77 -2.77 8.23 -9.41
N GLY A 78 -2.14 8.33 -10.58
CA GLY A 78 -2.58 9.20 -11.68
C GLY A 78 -2.30 10.70 -11.43
N LYS A 79 -1.40 11.01 -10.50
CA LYS A 79 -1.02 12.37 -10.09
C LYS A 79 0.30 12.83 -10.69
N GLU A 80 0.64 12.30 -11.87
CA GLU A 80 1.87 12.63 -12.58
C GLU A 80 2.01 14.13 -12.91
N ALA A 81 0.90 14.87 -13.02
CA ALA A 81 0.92 16.32 -13.18
C ALA A 81 1.48 17.07 -11.95
N GLU A 82 1.34 16.49 -10.76
CA GLU A 82 1.75 17.08 -9.48
C GLU A 82 3.24 16.85 -9.16
N LEU A 83 3.95 16.06 -9.97
CA LEU A 83 5.38 15.77 -9.79
C LEU A 83 6.25 17.01 -9.96
N SER A 84 7.18 17.20 -9.02
CA SER A 84 8.22 18.23 -9.10
C SER A 84 9.19 17.96 -10.25
N ALA A 85 9.96 18.98 -10.67
CA ALA A 85 10.99 18.81 -11.69
C ALA A 85 12.06 17.77 -11.30
N GLU A 86 12.41 17.72 -10.00
CA GLU A 86 13.34 16.74 -9.46
C GLU A 86 12.78 15.32 -9.56
N GLN A 87 11.52 15.12 -9.12
CA GLN A 87 10.85 13.82 -9.20
C GLN A 87 10.72 13.33 -10.65
N ARG A 88 10.38 14.22 -11.58
CA ARG A 88 10.37 13.90 -13.02
C ARG A 88 11.75 13.49 -13.52
N GLY A 89 12.81 14.14 -13.03
CA GLY A 89 14.19 13.77 -13.31
C GLY A 89 14.52 12.35 -12.84
N LEU A 90 14.08 11.97 -11.65
CA LEU A 90 14.30 10.63 -11.07
C LEU A 90 13.57 9.52 -11.84
N LEU A 91 12.42 9.82 -12.45
CA LEU A 91 11.62 8.84 -13.21
C LEU A 91 11.99 8.78 -14.70
N LYS A 92 12.80 9.72 -15.20
CA LYS A 92 13.06 9.90 -16.63
C LYS A 92 13.55 8.62 -17.32
N ASP A 93 14.45 7.88 -16.66
CA ASP A 93 15.05 6.67 -17.22
C ASP A 93 14.08 5.47 -17.24
N PHE A 94 12.95 5.57 -16.54
CA PHE A 94 11.90 4.56 -16.46
C PHE A 94 10.70 4.86 -17.38
N ALA A 95 10.70 6.00 -18.06
CA ALA A 95 9.59 6.41 -18.92
C ALA A 95 9.50 5.51 -20.17
N VAL A 96 8.35 4.86 -20.35
CA VAL A 96 8.05 4.04 -21.53
C VAL A 96 6.97 4.75 -22.37
N PRO A 97 7.10 4.82 -23.71
CA PRO A 97 6.05 5.34 -24.58
C PRO A 97 4.76 4.54 -24.39
N ILE A 98 3.67 5.23 -24.05
CA ILE A 98 2.38 4.60 -23.78
C ILE A 98 1.81 4.05 -25.10
N SER A 99 1.93 2.74 -25.30
CA SER A 99 1.15 1.98 -26.29
C SER A 99 0.45 0.83 -25.57
N GLY A 100 -0.81 1.07 -25.16
CA GLY A 100 -1.78 0.00 -24.92
C GLY A 100 -1.81 -0.69 -23.55
N LEU A 101 -1.62 0.01 -22.42
CA LEU A 101 -1.94 -0.57 -21.11
C LEU A 101 -3.46 -0.55 -20.87
N SER A 102 -4.09 -1.73 -20.99
CA SER A 102 -5.49 -1.98 -20.61
C SER A 102 -5.58 -2.19 -19.10
N ASP A 103 -6.45 -1.43 -18.43
CA ASP A 103 -6.77 -1.60 -17.01
C ASP A 103 -7.60 -2.88 -16.82
N SER A 104 -7.01 -3.93 -16.26
CA SER A 104 -7.72 -5.18 -15.96
C SER A 104 -8.24 -5.15 -14.53
N VAL A 105 -9.53 -4.90 -14.40
CA VAL A 105 -10.23 -4.90 -13.11
C VAL A 105 -10.42 -6.35 -12.66
N ALA A 106 -9.58 -6.81 -11.75
CA ALA A 106 -9.80 -8.08 -11.06
C ALA A 106 -10.80 -7.88 -9.90
N GLU A 107 -12.01 -8.38 -10.08
CA GLU A 107 -13.00 -8.60 -9.01
C GLU A 107 -12.80 -10.00 -8.42
N GLY A 108 -12.78 -10.12 -7.09
CA GLY A 108 -12.69 -11.46 -6.49
C GLY A 108 -12.59 -11.57 -4.97
N ASP A 109 -13.71 -11.99 -4.37
CA ASP A 109 -13.91 -12.95 -3.26
C ASP A 109 -13.83 -12.48 -1.78
N ASP A 110 -14.78 -12.97 -0.97
CA ASP A 110 -15.09 -12.58 0.41
C ASP A 110 -14.31 -13.36 1.47
N ARG A 111 -13.07 -13.77 1.14
CA ARG A 111 -12.07 -14.32 2.10
C ARG A 111 -10.80 -13.47 2.18
N ALA A 112 -10.95 -12.16 2.04
CA ALA A 112 -9.84 -11.22 2.01
C ALA A 112 -9.02 -11.22 3.32
N GLY A 113 -7.72 -11.53 3.21
CA GLY A 113 -6.75 -11.33 4.29
C GLY A 113 -6.59 -9.85 4.64
N PHE A 114 -5.74 -9.53 5.62
CA PHE A 114 -5.50 -8.13 6.00
C PHE A 114 -5.06 -7.27 4.81
N ALA A 115 -4.11 -7.78 4.01
CA ALA A 115 -3.58 -7.08 2.85
C ALA A 115 -4.67 -6.81 1.80
N ASP A 116 -5.47 -7.82 1.44
CA ASP A 116 -6.55 -7.64 0.47
C ASP A 116 -7.62 -6.66 0.97
N ARG A 117 -7.90 -6.62 2.29
CA ARG A 117 -8.80 -5.62 2.87
C ARG A 117 -8.22 -4.21 2.83
N ALA A 118 -6.93 -4.04 3.13
CA ALA A 118 -6.25 -2.75 3.05
C ALA A 118 -6.30 -2.19 1.62
N LEU A 119 -5.93 -3.03 0.63
CA LEU A 119 -5.98 -2.66 -0.78
C LEU A 119 -7.40 -2.30 -1.24
N ARG A 120 -8.41 -3.10 -0.84
CA ARG A 120 -9.81 -2.77 -1.15
C ARG A 120 -10.28 -1.47 -0.51
N ALA A 121 -9.91 -1.21 0.74
CA ALA A 121 -10.29 0.02 1.43
C ALA A 121 -9.67 1.25 0.76
N ARG A 122 -8.37 1.20 0.45
CA ARG A 122 -7.65 2.27 -0.23
C ARG A 122 -8.14 2.46 -1.67
N LYS A 123 -8.42 1.38 -2.41
CA LYS A 123 -9.05 1.45 -3.76
C LYS A 123 -10.42 2.13 -3.70
N LYS A 124 -11.28 1.81 -2.72
CA LYS A 124 -12.57 2.48 -2.54
C LYS A 124 -12.43 3.97 -2.27
N GLN A 125 -11.46 4.36 -1.44
CA GLN A 125 -11.16 5.78 -1.18
C GLN A 125 -10.72 6.49 -2.46
N ARG A 126 -9.87 5.87 -3.29
CA ARG A 126 -9.41 6.44 -4.57
C ARG A 126 -10.56 6.66 -5.55
N VAL A 127 -11.43 5.66 -5.73
CA VAL A 127 -12.60 5.76 -6.62
C VAL A 127 -13.54 6.87 -6.16
N ALA A 128 -13.82 6.96 -4.85
CA ALA A 128 -14.65 8.03 -4.32
C ALA A 128 -14.06 9.42 -4.61
N VAL A 129 -12.76 9.62 -4.37
CA VAL A 129 -12.06 10.89 -4.65
C VAL A 129 -12.10 11.25 -6.14
N GLN A 130 -11.99 10.26 -7.03
CA GLN A 130 -12.04 10.48 -8.48
C GLN A 130 -13.45 10.90 -8.95
N VAL A 131 -14.50 10.26 -8.45
CA VAL A 131 -15.90 10.64 -8.75
C VAL A 131 -16.17 12.09 -8.33
N TYR A 132 -15.77 12.47 -7.10
CA TYR A 132 -15.94 13.86 -6.65
C TYR A 132 -15.13 14.86 -7.48
N ARG A 133 -13.97 14.48 -8.01
CA ARG A 133 -13.15 15.37 -8.84
C ARG A 133 -13.76 15.60 -10.22
N GLU A 134 -14.46 14.61 -10.80
CA GLU A 134 -15.16 14.75 -12.08
C GLU A 134 -16.48 15.52 -11.96
N GLU A 135 -17.18 15.42 -10.82
CA GLU A 135 -18.45 16.12 -10.60
C GLU A 135 -18.30 17.63 -10.31
N VAL A 136 -17.08 18.12 -10.05
CA VAL A 136 -16.80 19.50 -9.62
C VAL A 136 -16.12 20.34 -10.72
N VAL A 137 -16.04 19.83 -11.97
CA VAL A 137 -15.48 20.56 -13.13
C VAL A 137 -16.56 20.98 -14.12
#